data_AF-A0A349D4S5-F1
#
_entry.id   AF-A0A349D4S5-F1
#
_cell.length_a   1.000
_cell.length_b   1.000
_cell.length_c   1.000
_cell.angle_alpha   90.00
_cell.angle_beta   90.00
_cell.angle_gamma   90.00
#
_symmetry.space_group_name_H-M   'P 1'
#
loop_
_entity.id
_entity.type
_entity.pdbx_description
1 polymer ?
#
loop_
_entity_poly.entity_id
_entity_poly.type
_entity_poly.pdbx_seq_one_letter_code
_entity_poly.pdbx_strand_id
1 'polypeptide(L)'
;MRRTQLVLCLFSILTSACNKGEDRSFSSWYEARYEKSACLESLPEARTFTTFSDSLLVDSIYRSMMGPYERKNFEIESSDSLIWIVGYEVEVLGSDSASAQFLCHSNLNLQEAKKLPWSSNFESYNSRVFTLSQGIDSVRFPIGFGIPLPGTQVFELVSQVLNHNIRPVNAQVQHRIKLYYYNESDLECALRPLDQQAIFIFKQYEGPQGLFGQEANKV
;
A
#
# COMPACT_ATOMS: atom_id res chain seq x y z
N MET A 1 -47.47 48.51 -34.24
CA MET A 1 -47.15 47.11 -34.60
C MET A 1 -45.73 47.04 -35.14
N ARG A 2 -45.01 45.96 -34.82
CA ARG A 2 -43.60 45.62 -35.14
C ARG A 2 -42.50 46.20 -34.26
N ARG A 3 -42.18 45.44 -33.20
CA ARG A 3 -40.83 45.28 -32.67
C ARG A 3 -40.69 43.82 -32.24
N THR A 4 -40.00 43.01 -33.03
CA THR A 4 -39.56 41.68 -32.57
C THR A 4 -38.41 41.19 -33.43
N GLN A 5 -37.52 40.47 -32.76
CA GLN A 5 -36.32 39.78 -33.25
C GLN A 5 -35.10 40.68 -33.43
N LEU A 6 -34.14 40.59 -32.52
CA LEU A 6 -32.89 39.86 -32.77
C LEU A 6 -31.92 39.98 -31.57
N VAL A 7 -32.18 39.29 -30.44
CA VAL A 7 -31.13 39.06 -29.43
C VAL A 7 -31.41 37.73 -28.71
N LEU A 8 -31.03 36.61 -29.33
CA LEU A 8 -30.99 35.33 -28.64
C LEU A 8 -30.04 34.38 -29.39
N CYS A 9 -28.74 34.67 -29.36
CA CYS A 9 -27.74 33.75 -29.92
C CYS A 9 -26.36 33.77 -29.26
N LEU A 10 -26.21 34.34 -28.05
CA LEU A 10 -24.93 34.26 -27.33
C LEU A 10 -25.16 34.01 -25.83
N PHE A 11 -25.66 32.82 -25.50
CA PHE A 11 -25.57 32.30 -24.14
C PHE A 11 -25.28 30.79 -24.11
N SER A 12 -24.63 30.26 -25.14
CA SER A 12 -24.26 28.83 -25.24
C SER A 12 -22.76 28.56 -25.11
N ILE A 13 -21.97 29.53 -24.65
CA ILE A 13 -20.53 29.36 -24.43
C ILE A 13 -20.18 29.93 -23.06
N LEU A 14 -20.65 29.29 -21.97
CA LEU A 14 -20.16 29.54 -20.61
C LEU A 14 -20.52 28.40 -19.64
N THR A 15 -20.65 27.16 -20.15
CA THR A 15 -20.60 25.95 -19.32
C THR A 15 -19.26 25.22 -19.51
N SER A 16 -18.16 25.97 -19.54
CA SER A 16 -16.93 25.48 -18.92
C SER A 16 -17.12 25.57 -17.41
N ALA A 17 -18.05 24.76 -16.90
CA ALA A 17 -18.11 24.48 -15.49
C ALA A 17 -16.73 23.93 -15.12
N CYS A 18 -16.08 24.61 -14.18
CA CYS A 18 -14.91 24.08 -13.50
C CYS A 18 -15.25 22.67 -13.03
N ASN A 19 -14.80 21.65 -13.75
CA ASN A 19 -14.74 20.29 -13.23
C ASN A 19 -13.56 20.27 -12.24
N LYS A 20 -13.74 20.96 -11.11
CA LYS A 20 -12.97 20.65 -9.90
C LYS A 20 -13.32 19.21 -9.63
N GLY A 21 -12.38 18.31 -9.94
CA GLY A 21 -12.61 16.88 -9.96
C GLY A 21 -13.39 16.46 -8.72
N GLU A 22 -14.60 15.94 -8.93
CA GLU A 22 -15.31 15.19 -7.90
C GLU A 22 -14.32 14.21 -7.27
N ASP A 23 -14.20 14.22 -5.95
CA ASP A 23 -13.57 13.13 -5.22
C ASP A 23 -14.35 11.86 -5.53
N ARG A 24 -13.91 11.13 -6.56
CA ARG A 24 -14.53 9.87 -6.96
C ARG A 24 -14.04 8.81 -6.00
N SER A 25 -14.95 8.18 -5.27
CA SER A 25 -14.63 6.97 -4.51
C SER A 25 -14.13 5.86 -5.45
N PHE A 26 -13.36 4.91 -4.92
CA PHE A 26 -12.95 3.75 -5.73
C PHE A 26 -14.16 3.02 -6.32
N SER A 27 -15.21 2.78 -5.52
CA SER A 27 -16.40 2.06 -5.98
C SER A 27 -17.06 2.73 -7.18
N SER A 28 -17.26 4.06 -7.15
CA SER A 28 -17.86 4.76 -8.29
C SER A 28 -16.94 4.79 -9.51
N TRP A 29 -15.62 4.86 -9.30
CA TRP A 29 -14.66 4.73 -10.39
C TRP A 29 -14.68 3.33 -11.03
N TYR A 30 -14.83 2.29 -10.21
CA TYR A 30 -14.82 0.89 -10.63
C TYR A 30 -16.10 0.48 -11.35
N GLU A 31 -17.27 0.80 -10.78
CA GLU A 31 -18.58 0.49 -11.37
C GLU A 31 -18.80 1.19 -12.73
N ALA A 32 -18.16 2.33 -12.96
CA ALA A 32 -18.18 3.02 -14.25
C ALA A 32 -17.36 2.31 -15.36
N ARG A 33 -16.59 1.28 -15.03
CA ARG A 33 -15.65 0.59 -15.93
C ARG A 33 -15.87 -0.91 -16.01
N TYR A 34 -16.36 -1.51 -14.93
CA TYR A 34 -16.47 -2.96 -14.79
C TYR A 34 -17.88 -3.32 -14.33
N GLU A 35 -18.54 -4.19 -15.10
CA GLU A 35 -19.85 -4.75 -14.78
C GLU A 35 -19.66 -6.15 -14.17
N LYS A 36 -19.33 -6.21 -12.87
CA LYS A 36 -19.09 -7.47 -12.16
C LYS A 36 -19.87 -7.53 -10.84
N SER A 37 -20.36 -8.71 -10.51
CA SER A 37 -20.98 -9.00 -9.20
C SER A 37 -19.91 -9.28 -8.14
N ALA A 38 -20.23 -9.13 -6.86
CA ALA A 38 -19.25 -9.32 -5.77
C ALA A 38 -18.76 -10.77 -5.64
N CYS A 39 -17.47 -10.96 -5.33
CA CYS A 39 -16.90 -12.28 -5.06
C CYS A 39 -17.28 -12.81 -3.66
N LEU A 40 -18.05 -13.91 -3.59
CA LEU A 40 -18.57 -14.44 -2.32
C LEU A 40 -18.00 -15.78 -1.87
N GLU A 41 -17.47 -16.61 -2.79
CA GLU A 41 -17.17 -18.02 -2.48
C GLU A 41 -15.74 -18.43 -2.81
N SER A 42 -15.31 -18.23 -4.06
CA SER A 42 -13.98 -18.64 -4.52
C SER A 42 -13.42 -17.66 -5.54
N LEU A 43 -12.10 -17.67 -5.64
CA LEU A 43 -11.32 -16.90 -6.61
C LEU A 43 -10.37 -17.87 -7.33
N PRO A 44 -9.92 -17.52 -8.55
CA PRO A 44 -8.81 -18.23 -9.17
C PRO A 44 -7.56 -18.19 -8.28
N GLU A 45 -6.53 -18.97 -8.60
CA GLU A 45 -5.26 -18.88 -7.89
C GLU A 45 -4.60 -17.51 -8.15
N ALA A 46 -4.18 -16.83 -7.08
CA ALA A 46 -3.51 -15.54 -7.20
C ALA A 46 -2.17 -15.67 -7.91
N ARG A 47 -1.86 -14.70 -8.76
CA ARG A 47 -0.53 -14.56 -9.36
C ARG A 47 0.46 -14.22 -8.26
N THR A 48 1.71 -14.67 -8.43
CA THR A 48 2.80 -14.40 -7.49
C THR A 48 3.91 -13.63 -8.20
N PHE A 49 4.22 -12.45 -7.70
CA PHE A 49 5.44 -11.73 -8.05
C PHE A 49 6.49 -11.97 -6.96
N THR A 50 7.71 -12.32 -7.36
CA THR A 50 8.82 -12.58 -6.41
C THR A 50 9.97 -11.61 -6.67
N THR A 51 10.49 -11.00 -5.61
CA THR A 51 11.71 -10.19 -5.65
C THR A 51 12.57 -10.47 -4.43
N PHE A 52 13.80 -10.00 -4.47
CA PHE A 52 14.79 -10.20 -3.41
C PHE A 52 15.39 -8.86 -3.02
N SER A 53 15.69 -8.72 -1.72
CA SER A 53 16.60 -7.68 -1.26
C SER A 53 18.03 -7.95 -1.76
N ASP A 54 18.89 -6.96 -1.63
CA ASP A 54 20.33 -7.17 -1.59
C ASP A 54 20.70 -8.10 -0.43
N SER A 55 21.91 -8.64 -0.53
CA SER A 55 22.49 -9.44 0.53
C SER A 55 22.97 -8.54 1.66
N LEU A 56 22.37 -8.64 2.84
CA LEU A 56 22.64 -7.82 4.01
C LEU A 56 23.59 -8.54 4.96
N LEU A 57 24.70 -7.88 5.29
CA LEU A 57 25.70 -8.39 6.21
C LEU A 57 25.35 -7.99 7.65
N VAL A 58 25.18 -8.98 8.52
CA VAL A 58 25.05 -8.82 9.97
C VAL A 58 26.41 -9.09 10.60
N ASP A 59 27.20 -8.03 10.78
CA ASP A 59 28.58 -8.06 11.30
C ASP A 59 28.71 -7.69 12.79
N SER A 60 27.60 -7.31 13.43
CA SER A 60 27.54 -6.82 14.80
C SER A 60 26.20 -7.17 15.43
N ILE A 61 26.06 -6.94 16.74
CA ILE A 61 24.76 -6.99 17.43
C ILE A 61 24.08 -5.63 17.28
N TYR A 62 22.98 -5.61 16.54
CA TYR A 62 22.21 -4.41 16.26
C TYR A 62 21.05 -4.22 17.24
N ARG A 63 20.82 -2.97 17.63
CA ARG A 63 19.58 -2.56 18.32
C ARG A 63 18.42 -2.50 17.31
N SER A 64 17.19 -2.42 17.83
CA SER A 64 15.98 -2.32 17.02
C SER A 64 16.08 -1.12 16.08
N MET A 65 15.68 -1.31 14.82
CA MET A 65 15.74 -0.30 13.76
C MET A 65 17.14 0.22 13.41
N MET A 66 18.22 -0.36 13.97
CA MET A 66 19.60 0.07 13.71
C MET A 66 20.39 -0.93 12.85
N GLY A 67 19.79 -2.06 12.49
CA GLY A 67 20.43 -3.04 11.62
C GLY A 67 20.49 -2.58 10.16
N PRO A 68 21.36 -3.23 9.36
CA PRO A 68 21.45 -3.03 7.92
C PRO A 68 20.07 -3.04 7.27
N TYR A 69 19.89 -2.15 6.30
CA TYR A 69 18.66 -2.10 5.53
C TYR A 69 18.93 -1.72 4.09
N GLU A 70 17.97 -2.05 3.23
CA GLU A 70 17.96 -1.68 1.83
C GLU A 70 16.61 -1.05 1.48
N ARG A 71 16.63 -0.15 0.50
CA ARG A 71 15.44 0.28 -0.24
C ARG A 71 15.60 -0.05 -1.71
N LYS A 72 14.60 -0.73 -2.28
CA LYS A 72 14.61 -1.17 -3.67
C LYS A 72 13.28 -0.91 -4.34
N ASN A 73 13.32 -0.29 -5.51
CA ASN A 73 12.13 -0.07 -6.31
C ASN A 73 11.91 -1.23 -7.28
N PHE A 74 10.66 -1.57 -7.53
CA PHE A 74 10.27 -2.53 -8.55
C PHE A 74 8.86 -2.25 -9.07
N GLU A 75 8.56 -2.81 -10.23
CA GLU A 75 7.22 -2.81 -10.83
C GLU A 75 6.76 -4.25 -11.01
N ILE A 76 5.45 -4.47 -10.95
CA ILE A 76 4.84 -5.73 -11.37
C ILE A 76 4.42 -5.55 -12.82
N GLU A 77 4.96 -6.35 -13.72
CA GLU A 77 4.53 -6.31 -15.12
C GLU A 77 3.07 -6.77 -15.22
N SER A 78 2.19 -5.84 -15.58
CA SER A 78 0.78 -6.10 -15.84
C SER A 78 0.36 -5.38 -17.12
N SER A 79 -0.40 -6.08 -17.97
CA SER A 79 -1.08 -5.50 -19.12
C SER A 79 -2.32 -4.70 -18.73
N ASP A 80 -2.78 -4.85 -17.48
CA ASP A 80 -4.04 -4.30 -17.03
C ASP A 80 -3.84 -2.92 -16.43
N SER A 81 -4.85 -2.06 -16.58
CA SER A 81 -4.84 -0.75 -15.94
C SER A 81 -5.05 -0.83 -14.42
N LEU A 82 -5.59 -1.94 -13.92
CA LEU A 82 -5.92 -2.20 -12.52
C LEU A 82 -5.39 -3.58 -12.10
N ILE A 83 -4.70 -3.60 -10.97
CA ILE A 83 -4.29 -4.81 -10.27
C ILE A 83 -4.85 -4.80 -8.85
N TRP A 84 -5.03 -5.99 -8.29
CA TRP A 84 -5.49 -6.18 -6.92
C TRP A 84 -4.44 -6.90 -6.10
N ILE A 85 -3.87 -6.22 -5.11
CA ILE A 85 -2.96 -6.87 -4.17
C ILE A 85 -3.78 -7.57 -3.08
N VAL A 86 -3.55 -8.86 -2.89
CA VAL A 86 -4.32 -9.72 -1.98
C VAL A 86 -3.47 -10.38 -0.90
N GLY A 87 -2.15 -10.20 -0.94
CA GLY A 87 -1.26 -10.71 0.08
C GLY A 87 0.19 -10.30 -0.11
N TYR A 88 0.94 -10.47 0.96
CA TYR A 88 2.36 -10.16 1.04
C TYR A 88 3.06 -11.17 1.95
N GLU A 89 4.27 -11.56 1.60
CA GLU A 89 5.05 -12.54 2.34
C GLU A 89 6.52 -12.19 2.26
N VAL A 90 7.22 -12.38 3.37
CA VAL A 90 8.66 -12.24 3.50
C VAL A 90 9.24 -13.51 4.10
N GLU A 91 10.35 -13.96 3.53
CA GLU A 91 11.15 -15.03 4.08
C GLU A 91 12.60 -14.56 4.14
N VAL A 92 13.24 -14.75 5.29
CA VAL A 92 14.66 -14.44 5.42
C VAL A 92 15.46 -15.69 5.06
N LEU A 93 16.22 -15.59 3.98
CA LEU A 93 17.17 -16.57 3.51
C LEU A 93 18.54 -16.31 4.15
N GLY A 94 19.23 -17.37 4.53
CA GLY A 94 20.56 -17.33 5.14
C GLY A 94 21.14 -18.74 5.25
N SER A 95 22.36 -18.86 5.79
CA SER A 95 23.08 -20.13 5.89
C SER A 95 22.51 -21.09 6.95
N ASP A 96 21.74 -20.58 7.92
CA ASP A 96 21.26 -21.34 9.07
C ASP A 96 19.73 -21.36 9.19
N SER A 97 19.20 -22.39 9.86
CA SER A 97 17.75 -22.59 10.10
C SER A 97 17.12 -21.49 10.98
N ALA A 98 17.92 -20.65 11.63
CA ALA A 98 17.46 -19.51 12.43
C ALA A 98 17.21 -18.24 11.61
N SER A 99 17.29 -18.28 10.28
CA SER A 99 17.28 -17.08 9.43
C SER A 99 16.07 -16.17 9.63
N ALA A 100 14.88 -16.74 9.89
CA ALA A 100 13.67 -15.98 10.18
C ALA A 100 13.80 -15.02 11.38
N GLN A 101 14.69 -15.33 12.33
CA GLN A 101 14.93 -14.47 13.48
C GLN A 101 15.68 -13.19 13.12
N PHE A 102 16.23 -13.08 11.91
CA PHE A 102 16.88 -11.87 11.43
C PHE A 102 15.92 -10.84 10.83
N LEU A 103 14.62 -11.14 10.73
CA LEU A 103 13.62 -10.18 10.25
C LEU A 103 13.41 -9.05 11.27
N CYS A 104 13.80 -7.82 10.93
CA CYS A 104 13.35 -6.64 11.67
C CYS A 104 12.02 -6.18 11.10
N HIS A 105 12.07 -5.70 9.84
CA HIS A 105 10.94 -5.18 9.11
C HIS A 105 11.08 -5.50 7.63
N SER A 106 9.95 -5.83 7.01
CA SER A 106 9.77 -5.85 5.57
C SER A 106 8.57 -5.00 5.23
N ASN A 107 8.82 -3.86 4.60
CA ASN A 107 7.79 -2.90 4.27
C ASN A 107 7.60 -2.85 2.76
N LEU A 108 6.35 -2.82 2.34
CA LEU A 108 5.99 -2.47 0.97
C LEU A 108 5.36 -1.07 0.99
N ASN A 109 5.96 -0.14 0.25
CA ASN A 109 5.44 1.20 0.03
C ASN A 109 5.08 1.39 -1.44
N LEU A 110 4.21 2.35 -1.71
CA LEU A 110 4.11 2.98 -3.03
C LEU A 110 5.26 4.00 -3.13
N GLN A 111 6.11 3.89 -4.16
CA GLN A 111 7.30 4.75 -4.33
C GLN A 111 6.91 6.21 -4.56
N GLU A 112 5.84 6.42 -5.31
CA GLU A 112 5.11 7.67 -5.34
C GLU A 112 3.72 7.36 -4.80
N ALA A 113 3.22 8.18 -3.86
CA ALA A 113 1.78 8.32 -3.67
C ALA A 113 1.22 8.96 -4.94
N LYS A 114 1.21 8.19 -6.04
CA LYS A 114 0.65 8.61 -7.31
C LYS A 114 -0.77 9.04 -7.01
N LYS A 115 -1.16 10.14 -7.65
CA LYS A 115 -2.54 10.59 -7.65
C LYS A 115 -3.38 9.44 -8.21
N LEU A 116 -4.05 8.72 -7.32
CA LEU A 116 -4.90 7.62 -7.72
C LEU A 116 -6.07 8.24 -8.49
N PRO A 117 -6.66 7.53 -9.47
CA PRO A 117 -7.80 8.08 -10.19
C PRO A 117 -9.09 8.08 -9.33
N TRP A 118 -8.96 7.70 -8.05
CA TRP A 118 -9.97 7.73 -6.99
C TRP A 118 -9.33 8.27 -5.70
N SER A 119 -10.16 8.77 -4.78
CA SER A 119 -9.71 9.20 -3.45
C SER A 119 -9.29 8.01 -2.60
N SER A 120 -8.15 8.11 -1.91
CA SER A 120 -7.55 7.02 -1.13
C SER A 120 -6.79 7.53 0.09
N ASN A 121 -6.78 6.75 1.17
CA ASN A 121 -5.98 7.04 2.36
C ASN A 121 -4.46 6.97 2.12
N PHE A 122 -4.00 6.37 1.01
CA PHE A 122 -2.59 6.40 0.61
C PHE A 122 -2.11 7.82 0.26
N GLU A 123 -3.01 8.73 -0.10
CA GLU A 123 -2.66 10.11 -0.50
C GLU A 123 -2.46 11.05 0.70
N SER A 124 -2.97 10.68 1.88
CA SER A 124 -3.11 11.62 3.00
C SER A 124 -2.06 11.47 4.10
N TYR A 125 -1.56 10.26 4.38
CA TYR A 125 -0.68 10.05 5.55
C TYR A 125 0.47 9.05 5.38
N ASN A 126 0.37 8.06 4.48
CA ASN A 126 1.41 7.04 4.33
C ASN A 126 1.27 6.29 3.00
N SER A 127 2.36 6.11 2.26
CA SER A 127 2.40 5.25 1.07
C SER A 127 2.58 3.76 1.41
N ARG A 128 2.68 3.40 2.70
CA ARG A 128 2.79 2.01 3.18
C ARG A 128 1.55 1.21 2.81
N VAL A 129 1.78 0.04 2.19
CA VAL A 129 0.76 -0.98 1.86
C VAL A 129 0.83 -2.17 2.82
N PHE A 130 2.04 -2.61 3.19
CA PHE A 130 2.26 -3.69 4.15
C PHE A 130 3.46 -3.39 5.04
N THR A 131 3.37 -3.81 6.31
CA THR A 131 4.48 -3.86 7.26
C THR A 131 4.49 -5.24 7.90
N LEU A 132 5.52 -6.02 7.60
CA LEU A 132 5.79 -7.30 8.26
C LEU A 132 7.01 -7.11 9.16
N SER A 133 7.01 -7.81 10.29
CA SER A 133 8.09 -7.75 11.28
C SER A 133 8.25 -9.12 11.94
N GLN A 134 9.22 -9.25 12.82
CA GLN A 134 9.49 -10.52 13.49
C GLN A 134 8.21 -11.15 14.06
N GLY A 135 7.97 -12.43 13.70
CA GLY A 135 6.79 -13.18 14.14
C GLY A 135 5.56 -13.05 13.23
N ILE A 136 5.59 -12.17 12.22
CA ILE A 136 4.58 -12.06 11.19
C ILE A 136 5.29 -12.01 9.83
N ASP A 137 5.40 -13.15 9.17
CA ASP A 137 6.11 -13.32 7.90
C ASP A 137 5.19 -13.29 6.67
N SER A 138 3.88 -13.33 6.87
CA SER A 138 2.91 -13.39 5.79
C SER A 138 1.56 -12.80 6.19
N VAL A 139 0.89 -12.23 5.19
CA VAL A 139 -0.50 -11.77 5.27
C VAL A 139 -1.23 -12.19 3.99
N ARG A 140 -2.46 -12.69 4.15
CA ARG A 140 -3.45 -12.91 3.09
C ARG A 140 -4.74 -12.24 3.49
N PHE A 141 -5.36 -11.52 2.56
CA PHE A 141 -6.69 -10.98 2.81
C PHE A 141 -7.75 -12.09 2.72
N PRO A 142 -8.91 -11.92 3.39
CA PRO A 142 -10.04 -12.80 3.19
C PRO A 142 -10.46 -12.85 1.73
N ILE A 143 -11.07 -13.96 1.31
CA ILE A 143 -11.62 -14.13 -0.04
C ILE A 143 -12.58 -12.97 -0.34
N GLY A 144 -12.46 -12.41 -1.55
CA GLY A 144 -13.28 -11.30 -2.01
C GLY A 144 -12.78 -9.91 -1.63
N PHE A 145 -11.56 -9.77 -1.11
CA PHE A 145 -10.96 -8.50 -0.74
C PHE A 145 -9.59 -8.29 -1.38
N GLY A 146 -9.25 -7.03 -1.66
CA GLY A 146 -7.95 -6.66 -2.19
C GLY A 146 -7.70 -5.16 -2.09
N ILE A 147 -6.43 -4.77 -2.16
CA ILE A 147 -6.04 -3.37 -2.32
C ILE A 147 -5.94 -3.07 -3.83
N PRO A 148 -6.81 -2.23 -4.40
CA PRO A 148 -6.73 -1.87 -5.80
C PRO A 148 -5.59 -0.88 -6.03
N LEU A 149 -4.77 -1.12 -7.06
CA LEU A 149 -3.68 -0.24 -7.47
C LEU A 149 -3.62 -0.15 -9.01
N PRO A 150 -3.12 0.97 -9.57
CA PRO A 150 -2.82 1.03 -10.99
C PRO A 150 -1.84 -0.07 -11.40
N GLY A 151 -2.03 -0.70 -12.56
CA GLY A 151 -1.12 -1.74 -13.04
C GLY A 151 0.32 -1.25 -13.33
N THR A 152 0.52 0.06 -13.46
CA THR A 152 1.83 0.72 -13.61
C THR A 152 2.36 1.29 -12.29
N GLN A 153 1.95 0.71 -11.17
CA GLN A 153 2.39 1.15 -9.85
C GLN A 153 3.84 0.72 -9.59
N VAL A 154 4.67 1.69 -9.20
CA VAL A 154 6.03 1.45 -8.70
C VAL A 154 5.96 1.25 -7.20
N PHE A 155 6.54 0.15 -6.73
CA PHE A 155 6.65 -0.17 -5.33
C PHE A 155 8.06 0.11 -4.83
N GLU A 156 8.18 0.49 -3.56
CA GLU A 156 9.44 0.51 -2.82
C GLU A 156 9.39 -0.56 -1.74
N LEU A 157 10.30 -1.53 -1.83
CA LEU A 157 10.60 -2.49 -0.79
C LEU A 157 11.59 -1.87 0.19
N VAL A 158 11.29 -1.96 1.49
CA VAL A 158 12.26 -1.70 2.56
C VAL A 158 12.50 -2.98 3.34
N SER A 159 13.72 -3.50 3.29
CA SER A 159 14.11 -4.72 4.00
C SER A 159 15.12 -4.37 5.08
N GLN A 160 14.87 -4.73 6.34
CA GLN A 160 15.75 -4.43 7.46
C GLN A 160 16.00 -5.68 8.31
N VAL A 161 17.28 -5.90 8.64
CA VAL A 161 17.70 -7.01 9.50
C VAL A 161 17.83 -6.59 10.95
N LEU A 162 17.69 -7.56 11.85
CA LEU A 162 17.88 -7.40 13.28
C LEU A 162 18.51 -8.67 13.85
N ASN A 163 19.33 -8.57 14.88
CA ASN A 163 19.90 -9.75 15.52
C ASN A 163 20.10 -9.58 17.03
N HIS A 164 19.22 -8.82 17.69
CA HIS A 164 19.33 -8.34 19.08
C HIS A 164 20.21 -9.16 20.04
N ASN A 165 20.07 -10.49 20.07
CA ASN A 165 20.90 -11.39 20.89
C ASN A 165 21.38 -12.63 20.11
N ILE A 166 21.29 -12.63 18.79
CA ILE A 166 21.58 -13.77 17.92
C ILE A 166 23.04 -13.69 17.48
N ARG A 167 23.79 -14.74 17.79
CA ARG A 167 25.14 -14.99 17.29
C ARG A 167 25.04 -16.12 16.26
N PRO A 168 25.84 -16.10 15.18
CA PRO A 168 27.07 -15.34 14.96
C PRO A 168 26.87 -13.91 14.41
N VAL A 169 27.83 -13.02 14.72
CA VAL A 169 27.92 -11.65 14.21
C VAL A 169 28.61 -11.59 12.84
N ASN A 170 28.42 -12.61 12.01
CA ASN A 170 28.92 -12.59 10.63
C ASN A 170 28.00 -13.49 9.80
N ALA A 171 26.76 -13.03 9.66
CA ALA A 171 25.74 -13.72 8.89
C ALA A 171 25.39 -12.89 7.66
N GLN A 172 25.24 -13.55 6.54
CA GLN A 172 24.77 -12.93 5.33
C GLN A 172 23.35 -13.41 5.06
N VAL A 173 22.42 -12.45 5.01
CA VAL A 173 20.99 -12.75 4.90
C VAL A 173 20.35 -11.96 3.76
N GLN A 174 19.30 -12.51 3.18
CA GLN A 174 18.56 -11.90 2.09
C GLN A 174 17.06 -12.09 2.34
N HIS A 175 16.26 -11.05 2.09
CA HIS A 175 14.81 -11.19 2.16
C HIS A 175 14.28 -11.62 0.79
N ARG A 176 13.57 -12.74 0.74
CA ARG A 176 12.72 -13.14 -0.37
C ARG A 176 11.32 -12.61 -0.12
N ILE A 177 10.82 -11.82 -1.06
CA ILE A 177 9.52 -11.17 -0.98
C ILE A 177 8.60 -11.77 -2.02
N LYS A 178 7.37 -12.10 -1.62
CA LYS A 178 6.30 -12.49 -2.53
C LYS A 178 5.10 -11.56 -2.38
N LEU A 179 4.61 -11.09 -3.51
CA LEU A 179 3.35 -10.36 -3.64
C LEU A 179 2.33 -11.22 -4.35
N TYR A 180 1.15 -11.30 -3.75
CA TYR A 180 0.02 -12.04 -4.29
C TYR A 180 -0.96 -11.05 -4.86
N TYR A 181 -1.31 -11.24 -6.13
CA TYR A 181 -2.15 -10.28 -6.84
C TYR A 181 -3.01 -10.93 -7.91
N TYR A 182 -4.04 -10.21 -8.34
CA TYR A 182 -4.80 -10.50 -9.55
C TYR A 182 -4.65 -9.34 -10.52
N ASN A 183 -4.57 -9.65 -11.82
CA ASN A 183 -4.98 -8.66 -12.80
C ASN A 183 -6.52 -8.57 -12.79
N GLU A 184 -7.07 -7.39 -13.04
CA GLU A 184 -8.52 -7.22 -13.11
C GLU A 184 -9.19 -8.15 -14.15
N SER A 185 -8.51 -8.43 -15.26
CA SER A 185 -8.95 -9.36 -16.30
C SER A 185 -8.98 -10.83 -15.87
N ASP A 186 -8.24 -11.21 -14.83
CA ASP A 186 -8.25 -12.58 -14.30
C ASP A 186 -9.52 -12.87 -13.46
N LEU A 187 -10.27 -11.83 -13.09
CA LEU A 187 -11.40 -11.93 -12.17
C LEU A 187 -12.74 -11.93 -12.91
N GLU A 188 -13.63 -12.86 -12.59
CA GLU A 188 -15.02 -12.85 -13.10
C GLU A 188 -15.99 -12.05 -12.21
N CYS A 189 -15.54 -11.71 -11.00
CA CYS A 189 -16.31 -11.00 -9.98
C CYS A 189 -15.50 -9.81 -9.42
N ALA A 190 -16.17 -8.88 -8.75
CA ALA A 190 -15.59 -7.69 -8.16
C ALA A 190 -15.09 -7.99 -6.75
N LEU A 191 -13.83 -7.61 -6.49
CA LEU A 191 -13.29 -7.60 -5.13
C LEU A 191 -13.74 -6.36 -4.38
N ARG A 192 -13.90 -6.50 -3.06
CA ARG A 192 -14.15 -5.40 -2.14
C ARG A 192 -12.82 -4.66 -1.88
N PRO A 193 -12.75 -3.34 -2.14
CA PRO A 193 -11.53 -2.58 -1.93
C PRO A 193 -11.16 -2.48 -0.45
N LEU A 194 -9.87 -2.58 -0.19
CA LEU A 194 -9.22 -2.24 1.06
C LEU A 194 -8.24 -1.09 0.82
N ASP A 195 -8.03 -0.28 1.85
CA ASP A 195 -6.90 0.63 1.94
C ASP A 195 -6.25 0.51 3.32
N GLN A 196 -4.99 0.94 3.43
CA GLN A 196 -4.30 0.97 4.71
C GLN A 196 -4.56 2.31 5.39
N GLN A 197 -5.11 2.26 6.60
CA GLN A 197 -5.25 3.43 7.46
C GLN A 197 -4.31 3.31 8.66
N ALA A 198 -3.42 4.30 8.82
CA ALA A 198 -2.62 4.43 10.04
C ALA A 198 -3.46 5.07 11.14
N ILE A 199 -3.50 4.41 12.30
CA ILE A 199 -4.12 4.97 13.51
C ILE A 199 -3.00 5.46 14.43
N PHE A 200 -2.98 6.76 14.70
CA PHE A 200 -2.03 7.36 15.63
C PHE A 200 -2.63 7.35 17.04
N ILE A 201 -1.96 6.66 17.96
CA ILE A 201 -2.33 6.61 19.37
C ILE A 201 -1.24 7.31 20.16
N PHE A 202 -1.61 8.39 20.84
CA PHE A 202 -0.71 9.15 21.70
C PHE A 202 -0.94 8.75 23.15
N LYS A 203 0.13 8.48 23.88
CA LYS A 203 0.11 8.23 25.31
C LYS A 203 0.91 9.32 26.01
N GLN A 204 0.27 10.01 26.95
CA GLN A 204 0.98 10.93 27.83
C GLN A 204 1.87 10.14 28.81
N TYR A 205 3.17 10.45 28.80
CA TYR A 205 4.13 9.84 29.73
C TYR A 205 4.38 10.72 30.95
N GLU A 206 4.42 12.04 30.76
CA GLU A 206 4.66 13.05 31.79
C GLU A 206 4.04 14.41 31.40
N GLY A 207 4.16 15.41 32.27
CA GLY A 207 3.65 16.78 32.06
C GLY A 207 2.20 17.01 32.54
N PRO A 208 1.67 18.24 32.39
CA PRO A 208 0.30 18.58 32.76
C PRO A 208 -0.71 17.81 31.91
N GLN A 209 -1.86 17.44 32.48
CA GLN A 209 -2.89 16.67 31.76
C GLN A 209 -3.31 17.38 30.46
N GLY A 210 -3.27 16.64 29.35
CA GLY A 210 -3.69 17.14 28.04
C GLY A 210 -3.68 16.06 26.96
N LEU A 211 -4.52 16.24 25.93
CA LEU A 211 -4.50 15.40 24.73
C LEU A 211 -3.61 16.03 23.66
N PHE A 212 -3.10 15.19 22.75
CA PHE A 212 -2.36 15.66 21.58
C PHE A 212 -3.23 16.64 20.77
N GLY A 213 -2.68 17.82 20.47
CA GLY A 213 -3.38 18.88 19.74
C GLY A 213 -4.30 19.77 20.59
N GLN A 214 -4.34 19.59 21.92
CA GLN A 214 -5.03 20.48 22.85
C GLN A 214 -4.04 21.36 23.61
N GLU A 215 -4.46 22.57 24.00
CA GLU A 215 -3.67 23.36 24.95
C GLU A 215 -3.61 22.64 26.30
N ALA A 216 -2.40 22.54 26.86
CA ALA A 216 -2.21 21.96 28.17
C ALA A 216 -2.89 22.85 29.22
N ASN A 217 -3.68 22.25 30.11
CA ASN A 217 -4.24 22.97 31.25
C ASN A 217 -3.09 23.48 32.11
N LYS A 218 -2.95 24.82 32.22
CA LYS A 218 -2.01 25.44 33.15
C LYS A 218 -2.52 25.17 34.57
N VAL A 219 -1.76 24.39 35.34
CA VAL A 219 -1.98 24.19 36.78
C VAL A 219 -1.36 25.36 37.54
#